data_AF-A0A7Z9FCJ8-F1
#
_entry.id   AF-A0A7Z9FCJ8-F1
#
_cell.length_a   1.000
_cell.length_b   1.000
_cell.length_c   1.000
_cell.angle_alpha   90.00
_cell.angle_beta   90.00
_cell.angle_gamma   90.00
#
_symmetry.space_group_name_H-M   'P 1'
#
loop_
_entity.id
_entity.type
_entity.pdbx_description
1 polymer ?
#
loop_
_entity_poly.entity_id
_entity_poly.type
_entity_poly.pdbx_seq_one_letter_code
_entity_poly.pdbx_strand_id
1 'polypeptide(L)'
;NRNASFIFFRVIDRDGPVGAQNVVLTPQRSLAVDRRFIPLGVPIWLETKVPRRKGEDEFWRRLMVAQDTGGAIRGAVRGDVFWGAGDEAAEVAGRMKHNGRYYMLLPRVLSEGV
;
A
#
# COMPACT_ATOMS: atom_id res chain seq x y z
N ASN A 1 -7.67 26.48 10.16
CA ASN A 1 -7.64 25.02 10.03
C ASN A 1 -8.51 24.61 8.83
N ARG A 2 -7.95 23.94 7.80
CA ARG A 2 -8.67 23.59 6.54
C ARG A 2 -9.11 22.11 6.46
N ASN A 3 -8.61 21.24 7.33
CA ASN A 3 -8.99 19.83 7.40
C ASN A 3 -9.72 19.57 8.71
N ALA A 4 -11.01 19.23 8.64
CA ALA A 4 -11.82 18.93 9.82
C ALA A 4 -11.53 17.55 10.44
N SER A 5 -10.78 16.69 9.75
CA SER A 5 -10.43 15.36 10.27
C SER A 5 -9.45 15.49 11.45
N PHE A 6 -9.73 14.74 12.51
CA PHE A 6 -8.85 14.61 13.67
C PHE A 6 -8.58 13.12 13.93
N ILE A 7 -7.32 12.75 14.13
CA ILE A 7 -6.90 11.35 14.34
C ILE A 7 -6.62 11.13 15.82
N PHE A 8 -7.26 10.12 16.40
CA PHE A 8 -6.99 9.65 17.76
C PHE A 8 -6.17 8.38 17.70
N PHE A 9 -5.30 8.19 18.70
CA PHE A 9 -4.37 7.07 18.75
C PHE A 9 -4.58 6.26 20.02
N ARG A 10 -4.19 4.99 19.96
CA ARG A 10 -4.04 4.10 21.11
C ARG A 10 -2.67 3.47 21.03
N VAL A 11 -1.97 3.43 22.16
CA VAL A 11 -0.70 2.71 22.27
C VAL A 11 -0.97 1.21 22.19
N ILE A 12 -0.18 0.51 21.38
CA ILE A 12 -0.25 -0.94 21.21
C ILE A 12 1.13 -1.53 21.45
N ASP A 13 1.16 -2.74 21.99
CA ASP A 13 2.37 -3.55 22.14
C ASP A 13 2.42 -4.59 21.00
N ARG A 14 3.07 -4.21 19.90
CA ARG A 14 3.21 -4.95 18.64
C ARG A 14 4.51 -4.54 17.94
N ASP A 15 5.00 -5.41 17.06
CA ASP A 15 6.25 -5.20 16.31
C ASP A 15 6.18 -4.12 15.21
N GLY A 16 5.03 -3.44 15.04
CA GLY A 16 4.85 -2.41 14.02
C GLY A 16 3.42 -1.86 13.95
N PRO A 17 3.17 -0.90 13.04
CA PRO A 17 1.85 -0.33 12.84
C PRO A 17 0.86 -1.41 12.35
N VAL A 18 -0.35 -1.38 12.89
CA VAL A 18 -1.43 -2.29 12.51
C VAL A 18 -2.31 -1.61 11.47
N GLY A 19 -2.43 -2.21 10.28
CA GLY A 19 -3.26 -1.70 9.19
C GLY A 19 -4.75 -1.99 9.38
N ALA A 20 -5.57 -1.51 8.44
CA ALA A 20 -7.02 -1.74 8.43
C ALA A 20 -7.44 -3.22 8.40
N GLN A 21 -6.56 -4.15 7.98
CA GLN A 21 -6.80 -5.60 8.07
C GLN A 21 -6.51 -6.19 9.46
N ASN A 22 -6.17 -5.36 10.46
CA ASN A 22 -5.82 -5.79 11.82
C ASN A 22 -4.60 -6.73 11.88
N VAL A 23 -3.64 -6.53 10.98
CA VAL A 23 -2.34 -7.22 10.95
C VAL A 23 -1.23 -6.19 10.93
N VAL A 24 -0.05 -6.56 11.44
CA VAL A 24 1.15 -5.71 11.38
C VAL A 24 1.56 -5.53 9.92
N LEU A 25 1.80 -4.28 9.52
CA LEU A 25 2.22 -3.96 8.17
C LEU A 25 3.68 -4.40 7.96
N THR A 26 3.92 -5.07 6.84
CA THR A 26 5.25 -5.51 6.41
C THR A 26 5.81 -4.52 5.40
N PRO A 27 6.99 -3.91 5.67
CA PRO A 27 7.63 -2.97 4.75
C PRO A 27 7.76 -3.54 3.35
N GLN A 28 7.41 -2.73 2.35
CA GLN A 28 7.47 -3.03 0.94
C GLN A 28 6.66 -4.28 0.54
N ARG A 29 5.69 -4.70 1.37
CA ARG A 29 4.79 -5.84 1.11
C ARG A 29 3.33 -5.52 1.40
N SER A 30 3.05 -4.62 2.34
CA SER A 30 1.70 -4.12 2.57
C SER A 30 1.36 -2.95 1.64
N LEU A 31 0.16 -2.98 1.08
CA LEU A 31 -0.39 -1.94 0.22
C LEU A 31 -1.70 -1.42 0.83
N ALA A 32 -1.82 -0.09 0.95
CA ALA A 32 -3.10 0.55 1.22
C ALA A 32 -3.88 0.69 -0.08
N VAL A 33 -5.16 0.32 -0.07
CA VAL A 33 -6.02 0.28 -1.27
C VAL A 33 -7.39 0.92 -1.01
N ASP A 34 -8.11 1.19 -2.10
CA ASP A 34 -9.53 1.56 -2.04
C ASP A 34 -10.41 0.32 -1.89
N ARG A 35 -10.98 0.13 -0.69
CA ARG A 35 -11.80 -1.03 -0.32
C ARG A 35 -13.09 -1.18 -1.14
N ARG A 36 -13.50 -0.16 -1.89
CA ARG A 36 -14.65 -0.24 -2.81
C ARG A 36 -14.35 -1.08 -4.05
N PHE A 37 -13.07 -1.21 -4.40
CA PHE A 37 -12.61 -1.94 -5.59
C PHE A 37 -11.78 -3.18 -5.23
N ILE A 38 -10.98 -3.09 -4.16
CA ILE A 38 -10.02 -4.12 -3.78
C ILE A 38 -10.27 -4.56 -2.33
N PRO A 39 -10.76 -5.80 -2.10
CA PRO A 39 -10.88 -6.36 -0.76
C PRO A 39 -9.52 -6.45 -0.04
N LEU A 40 -9.54 -6.31 1.29
CA LEU A 40 -8.35 -6.56 2.10
C LEU A 40 -7.98 -8.06 2.04
N GLY A 41 -6.69 -8.36 2.14
CA GLY A 41 -6.11 -9.69 2.04
C GLY A 41 -5.80 -10.14 0.62
N VAL A 42 -6.25 -9.43 -0.42
CA VAL A 42 -5.97 -9.79 -1.81
C VAL A 42 -4.49 -9.63 -2.13
N PRO A 43 -3.81 -10.67 -2.67
CA PRO A 43 -2.47 -10.54 -3.20
C PRO A 43 -2.48 -9.75 -4.52
N ILE A 44 -1.58 -8.78 -4.65
CA ILE A 44 -1.49 -7.86 -5.79
C ILE A 44 -0.06 -7.85 -6.29
N TRP A 45 0.14 -8.19 -7.57
CA TRP A 45 1.39 -7.91 -8.25
C TRP A 45 1.40 -6.44 -8.68
N LEU A 46 2.34 -5.67 -8.13
CA LEU A 46 2.53 -4.26 -8.44
C LEU A 46 3.72 -4.11 -9.36
N GLU A 47 3.52 -3.45 -10.50
CA GLU A 47 4.59 -2.96 -11.36
C GLU A 47 4.58 -1.43 -11.40
N THR A 48 5.69 -0.79 -11.04
CA THR A 48 5.81 0.67 -11.06
C THR A 48 7.28 1.09 -11.18
N LYS A 49 7.56 2.39 -11.01
CA LYS A 49 8.90 2.90 -10.77
C LYS A 49 8.99 3.48 -9.36
N VAL A 50 10.15 3.40 -8.75
CA VAL A 50 10.40 3.91 -7.40
C VAL A 50 11.52 4.95 -7.45
N PRO A 51 11.38 6.08 -6.74
CA PRO A 51 12.42 7.09 -6.73
C PRO A 51 13.69 6.57 -6.07
N ARG A 52 14.84 6.78 -6.71
CA ARG A 52 16.15 6.53 -6.11
C ARG A 52 16.69 7.78 -5.42
N ARG A 53 17.58 7.59 -4.45
CA ARG A 53 18.31 8.69 -3.78
C ARG A 53 19.19 9.48 -4.76
N LYS A 54 19.80 8.79 -5.72
CA LYS A 54 20.58 9.38 -6.81
C LYS A 54 20.33 8.61 -8.10
N GLY A 55 20.32 9.32 -9.22
CA GLY A 55 20.09 8.76 -10.54
C GLY A 55 18.60 8.69 -10.91
N GLU A 56 18.29 7.92 -11.94
CA GLU A 56 16.94 7.73 -12.45
C GLU A 56 16.11 6.83 -11.54
N ASP A 57 14.78 6.97 -11.65
CA ASP A 57 13.84 6.08 -10.98
C ASP A 57 14.07 4.63 -11.42
N GLU A 58 13.96 3.72 -10.46
CA GLU A 58 14.16 2.30 -10.70
C GLU A 58 12.84 1.61 -11.02
N PHE A 59 12.85 0.76 -12.04
CA PHE A 59 11.73 -0.11 -12.30
C PHE A 59 11.59 -1.16 -11.19
N TRP A 60 10.41 -1.26 -10.61
CA TRP A 60 10.16 -2.03 -9.40
C TRP A 60 8.92 -2.89 -9.56
N ARG A 61 9.07 -4.20 -9.32
CA ARG A 61 7.98 -5.18 -9.33
C ARG A 61 7.96 -5.94 -8.03
N ARG A 62 6.78 -6.08 -7.43
CA ARG A 62 6.67 -6.83 -6.20
C ARG A 62 5.28 -7.40 -5.97
N LEU A 63 5.24 -8.61 -5.40
CA LEU A 63 4.02 -9.15 -4.81
C LEU A 63 3.77 -8.46 -3.47
N MET A 64 2.58 -7.88 -3.38
CA MET A 64 2.05 -7.12 -2.25
C MET A 64 0.78 -7.80 -1.73
N VAL A 65 0.32 -7.39 -0.55
CA VAL A 65 -0.99 -7.75 0.00
C VAL A 65 -1.74 -6.47 0.35
N ALA A 66 -3.03 -6.41 0.02
CA ALA A 66 -3.93 -5.33 0.43
C ALA A 66 -4.20 -5.41 1.94
N GLN A 67 -3.46 -4.68 2.77
CA GLN A 67 -3.55 -4.82 4.25
C GLN A 67 -4.00 -3.54 4.94
N ASP A 68 -4.16 -2.45 4.18
CA ASP A 68 -4.54 -1.15 4.74
C ASP A 68 -5.44 -0.34 3.81
N THR A 69 -5.91 0.82 4.28
CA THR A 69 -6.66 1.81 3.50
C THR A 69 -6.42 3.22 4.03
N GLY A 70 -6.79 4.24 3.27
CA GLY A 70 -6.62 5.63 3.68
C GLY A 70 -7.60 6.57 3.00
N GLY A 71 -7.93 7.68 3.66
CA GLY A 71 -8.95 8.62 3.16
C GLY A 71 -8.66 9.18 1.77
N ALA A 72 -7.38 9.35 1.42
CA ALA A 72 -6.90 9.83 0.12
C ALA A 72 -6.63 8.71 -0.90
N ILE A 73 -6.75 7.44 -0.51
CA ILE A 73 -6.50 6.29 -1.39
C ILE A 73 -7.81 5.93 -2.07
N ARG A 74 -8.02 6.53 -3.26
CA ARG A 74 -9.30 6.48 -3.98
C ARG A 74 -9.08 6.10 -5.45
N GLY A 75 -9.88 5.16 -5.94
CA GLY A 75 -9.87 4.67 -7.32
C GLY A 75 -9.39 3.22 -7.43
N ALA A 76 -9.76 2.57 -8.55
CA ALA A 76 -9.49 1.15 -8.78
C ALA A 76 -7.99 0.83 -8.91
N VAL A 77 -7.21 1.76 -9.47
CA VAL A 77 -5.75 1.62 -9.65
C VAL A 77 -5.03 2.74 -8.90
N ARG A 78 -5.29 2.81 -7.58
CA ARG A 78 -4.60 3.71 -6.65
C ARG A 78 -4.27 2.96 -5.37
N GLY A 79 -3.04 3.14 -4.90
CA GLY A 79 -2.60 2.58 -3.65
C GLY A 79 -1.36 3.26 -3.14
N ASP A 80 -1.03 2.92 -1.89
CA ASP A 80 0.07 3.49 -1.15
C ASP A 80 0.91 2.37 -0.54
N VAL A 81 2.20 2.36 -0.86
CA VAL A 81 3.12 1.31 -0.43
C VAL A 81 3.60 1.67 0.97
N PHE A 82 3.42 0.75 1.92
CA PHE A 82 4.05 0.92 3.23
C PHE A 82 5.56 0.65 3.08
N TRP A 83 6.38 1.68 3.08
CA TRP A 83 7.84 1.56 2.89
C TRP A 83 8.61 1.12 4.14
N GLY A 84 7.98 1.15 5.31
CA GLY A 84 8.60 0.91 6.60
C GLY A 84 8.78 2.21 7.41
N ALA A 85 9.69 2.16 8.38
CA ALA A 85 10.03 3.30 9.23
C ALA A 85 11.49 3.73 9.02
N GLY A 86 11.82 4.95 9.44
CA GLY A 86 13.16 5.53 9.33
C GLY A 86 13.35 6.39 8.08
N ASP A 87 14.51 7.04 8.01
CA ASP A 87 14.80 8.10 7.04
C ASP A 87 14.76 7.62 5.59
N GLU A 88 15.27 6.42 5.32
CA GLU A 88 15.25 5.85 3.96
C GLU A 88 13.82 5.59 3.47
N ALA A 89 12.97 5.03 4.33
CA ALA A 89 11.57 4.79 4.01
C ALA A 89 10.84 6.13 3.77
N ALA A 90 11.10 7.14 4.61
CA ALA A 90 10.53 8.47 4.44
C ALA A 90 10.98 9.15 3.13
N GLU A 91 12.25 9.00 2.75
CA GLU A 91 12.82 9.58 1.53
C GLU A 91 12.18 8.98 0.27
N VAL A 92 11.96 7.66 0.23
CA VAL A 92 11.28 6.99 -0.89
C VAL A 92 9.79 7.32 -0.87
N ALA A 93 9.11 7.19 0.27
CA ALA A 93 7.68 7.43 0.40
C ALA A 93 7.30 8.87 0.03
N GLY A 94 8.05 9.86 0.52
CA GLY A 94 7.78 11.29 0.29
C GLY A 94 7.90 11.72 -1.18
N ARG A 95 8.67 10.98 -1.98
CA ARG A 95 8.85 11.24 -3.42
C ARG A 95 7.97 10.35 -4.31
N MET A 96 7.30 9.37 -3.72
CA MET A 96 6.54 8.39 -4.49
C MET A 96 5.34 9.03 -5.18
N LYS A 97 5.41 9.15 -6.51
CA LYS A 97 4.31 9.61 -7.36
C LYS A 97 4.47 9.04 -8.77
N HIS A 98 4.26 7.74 -8.90
CA HIS A 98 4.50 7.02 -10.15
C HIS A 98 3.25 6.30 -10.62
N ASN A 99 3.10 6.26 -11.95
CA ASN A 99 2.13 5.38 -12.58
C ASN A 99 2.58 3.92 -12.41
N GLY A 100 1.61 3.01 -12.41
CA GLY A 100 1.87 1.59 -12.26
C GLY A 100 0.71 0.74 -12.73
N ARG A 101 0.89 -0.57 -12.66
CA ARG A 101 -0.12 -1.57 -12.98
C ARG A 101 -0.36 -2.48 -11.78
N TYR A 102 -1.63 -2.86 -11.61
CA TYR A 102 -2.05 -3.89 -10.66
C TYR A 102 -2.43 -5.15 -11.41
N TYR A 103 -2.03 -6.29 -10.87
CA TYR A 103 -2.59 -7.57 -11.24
C TYR A 103 -3.06 -8.23 -9.95
N MET A 104 -4.38 -8.32 -9.77
CA MET A 104 -4.97 -9.00 -8.63
C MET A 104 -4.89 -10.51 -8.85
N LEU A 105 -4.36 -11.23 -7.86
CA LEU A 105 -4.29 -12.69 -7.89
C LEU A 105 -5.51 -13.25 -7.16
N LEU A 106 -6.52 -13.61 -7.92
CA LEU A 106 -7.74 -14.21 -7.37
C LEU A 106 -7.55 -15.71 -7.16
N PRO A 107 -8.09 -16.28 -6.06
CA PRO A 107 -8.24 -17.71 -5.91
C PRO A 107 -8.93 -18.33 -7.13
N ARG A 108 -8.41 -19.46 -7.60
CA ARG A 108 -8.92 -20.14 -8.81
C ARG A 108 -10.44 -20.40 -8.76
N VAL A 109 -10.95 -20.77 -7.59
CA VAL A 109 -12.40 -21.01 -7.38
C VAL A 109 -13.27 -19.77 -7.64
N LEU A 110 -12.71 -18.57 -7.55
CA LEU A 110 -13.40 -17.32 -7.87
C LEU A 110 -13.25 -16.92 -9.34
N SER A 111 -12.24 -17.45 -10.04
CA SER A 111 -12.03 -17.18 -11.47
C SER A 111 -12.81 -18.11 -12.39
N GLU A 112 -13.25 -19.29 -11.92
CA GLU A 112 -13.96 -20.29 -12.74
C GLU A 112 -15.46 -19.96 -12.96
N GLY A 113 -15.93 -18.80 -12.48
CA GLY A 113 -17.30 -18.31 -12.67
C GLY A 113 -17.41 -16.99 -13.44
N VAL A 114 -16.33 -16.55 -14.10
CA VAL A 114 -16.27 -15.38 -14.99
C VAL A 114 -16.02 -15.85 -16.43
#